data_AF-A0A1G0A7T5-F1
#
_entry.id   AF-A0A1G0A7T5-F1
#
_cell.length_a   1.000
_cell.length_b   1.000
_cell.length_c   1.000
_cell.angle_alpha   90.00
_cell.angle_beta   90.00
_cell.angle_gamma   90.00
#
_symmetry.space_group_name_H-M   'P 1'
#
loop_
_entity.id
_entity.type
_entity.pdbx_description
1 polymer ?
#
loop_
_entity_poly.entity_id
_entity_poly.type
_entity_poly.pdbx_seq_one_letter_code
_entity_poly.pdbx_strand_id
1 'polypeptide(L)'
;MEERRGQDPDPCYLREFDARIVERGPDYVVLDQTAFYAEGGGQPTDTGVVRWPGEEARVLRVQKDKGVIKHVVDRMPAVDEVRGIIDWDRRYAHMRFHTSQHLMSGVVWRIFGARTVGNQLYTDHARVDFQPANFTPEDLQRIEAECNGVVGAAQDVRIFEEDRVVVDRKIGDRSLLDLIPVSIRRLRVIQVGDADYCPCGGTHLRNSSEIGGINILEKRSKGKETDRIVYELRPRA
;
A
#
# COMPACT_ATOMS: atom_id res chain seq x y z
N MET A 1 -6.27 -20.03 -9.13
CA MET A 1 -6.74 -18.62 -9.26
C MET A 1 -7.77 -18.38 -8.17
N GLU A 2 -7.31 -18.21 -6.93
CA GLU A 2 -8.09 -17.57 -5.86
C GLU A 2 -7.96 -16.05 -6.09
N GLU A 3 -8.55 -15.56 -7.17
CA GLU A 3 -8.81 -14.11 -7.30
C GLU A 3 -9.67 -13.67 -6.10
N ARG A 4 -9.86 -12.37 -5.88
CA ARG A 4 -10.70 -11.77 -4.81
C ARG A 4 -12.11 -12.41 -4.57
N ARG A 5 -12.53 -13.42 -5.34
CA ARG A 5 -13.61 -14.37 -5.05
C ARG A 5 -13.49 -14.93 -3.62
N GLY A 6 -14.41 -14.54 -2.75
CA GLY A 6 -14.51 -15.02 -1.37
C GLY A 6 -13.99 -14.03 -0.32
N GLN A 7 -13.44 -12.88 -0.72
CA GLN A 7 -13.07 -11.78 0.17
C GLN A 7 -14.07 -10.63 0.07
N ASP A 8 -15.38 -10.91 -0.01
CA ASP A 8 -16.41 -9.87 0.06
C ASP A 8 -16.95 -9.81 1.50
N PRO A 9 -16.85 -8.68 2.22
CA PRO A 9 -16.32 -7.39 1.77
C PRO A 9 -14.79 -7.38 1.62
N ASP A 10 -14.33 -6.71 0.56
CA ASP A 10 -12.91 -6.49 0.27
C ASP A 10 -12.22 -5.76 1.44
N PRO A 11 -11.24 -6.37 2.11
CA PRO A 11 -10.60 -5.76 3.28
C PRO A 11 -9.97 -4.39 3.01
N CYS A 12 -9.51 -4.12 1.78
CA CYS A 12 -8.92 -2.81 1.45
C CYS A 12 -9.97 -1.70 1.41
N TYR A 13 -11.23 -2.04 1.11
CA TYR A 13 -12.34 -1.11 0.93
C TYR A 13 -13.31 -1.10 2.12
N LEU A 14 -13.07 -1.91 3.14
CA LEU A 14 -13.82 -1.85 4.38
C LEU A 14 -13.55 -0.49 5.06
N ARG A 15 -14.61 0.30 5.25
CA ARG A 15 -14.54 1.66 5.83
C ARG A 15 -14.91 1.70 7.29
N GLU A 16 -15.73 0.75 7.70
CA GLU A 16 -16.25 0.63 9.06
C GLU A 16 -16.35 -0.83 9.44
N PHE A 17 -16.19 -1.12 10.73
CA PHE A 17 -16.24 -2.46 11.28
C PHE A 17 -16.60 -2.37 12.77
N ASP A 18 -17.27 -3.40 13.28
CA ASP A 18 -17.49 -3.55 14.71
C ASP A 18 -16.37 -4.41 15.31
N ALA A 19 -15.94 -4.08 16.52
CA ALA A 19 -14.86 -4.76 17.22
C ALA A 19 -15.01 -4.67 18.74
N ARG A 20 -14.28 -5.53 19.45
CA ARG A 20 -14.15 -5.50 20.90
C ARG A 20 -12.74 -5.09 21.31
N ILE A 21 -12.63 -4.19 22.28
CA ILE A 21 -11.36 -3.86 22.93
C ILE A 21 -10.94 -5.03 23.82
N VAL A 22 -9.77 -5.59 23.52
CA VAL A 22 -9.17 -6.71 24.28
C VAL A 22 -8.07 -6.25 25.23
N GLU A 23 -7.50 -5.07 25.00
CA GLU A 23 -6.47 -4.48 25.85
C GLU A 23 -6.56 -2.96 25.81
N ARG A 24 -6.32 -2.31 26.96
CA ARG A 24 -6.16 -0.85 27.09
C ARG A 24 -4.77 -0.56 27.67
N GLY A 25 -3.96 0.14 26.89
CA GLY A 25 -2.69 0.70 27.35
C GLY A 25 -2.84 2.13 27.88
N PRO A 26 -1.73 2.86 28.09
CA PRO A 26 -1.77 4.25 28.55
C PRO A 26 -2.47 5.21 27.58
N ASP A 27 -2.19 5.07 26.28
CA ASP A 27 -2.69 5.93 25.20
C ASP A 27 -3.22 5.14 23.99
N TYR A 28 -3.40 3.82 24.13
CA TYR A 28 -3.81 2.95 23.02
C TYR A 28 -4.80 1.87 23.42
N VAL A 29 -5.52 1.36 22.42
CA VAL A 29 -6.36 0.16 22.53
C VAL A 29 -5.91 -0.91 21.54
N VAL A 30 -6.07 -2.17 21.94
CA VAL A 30 -5.96 -3.34 21.05
C VAL A 30 -7.37 -3.86 20.84
N LEU A 31 -7.71 -4.12 19.58
CA LEU A 31 -9.00 -4.66 19.16
C LEU A 31 -8.84 -6.14 18.79
N ASP A 32 -9.89 -6.94 18.98
CA ASP A 32 -9.94 -8.34 18.53
C ASP A 32 -9.84 -8.47 17.00
N GLN A 33 -10.35 -7.47 16.28
CA GLN A 33 -10.25 -7.32 14.83
C GLN A 33 -10.14 -5.85 14.44
N THR A 34 -9.50 -5.56 13.32
CA THR A 34 -9.37 -4.18 12.83
C THR A 34 -9.23 -4.10 11.32
N ALA A 35 -9.93 -3.13 10.74
CA ALA A 35 -9.72 -2.74 9.34
C ALA A 35 -8.66 -1.64 9.20
N PHE A 36 -8.21 -1.00 10.29
CA PHE A 36 -7.18 0.03 10.23
C PHE A 36 -5.82 -0.57 9.80
N TYR A 37 -5.16 0.09 8.84
CA TYR A 37 -3.83 -0.26 8.39
C TYR A 37 -2.78 0.33 9.34
N ALA A 38 -1.98 -0.56 9.93
CA ALA A 38 -0.78 -0.17 10.63
C ALA A 38 0.32 0.19 9.64
N GLU A 39 1.11 1.23 9.93
CA GLU A 39 2.22 1.68 9.09
C GLU A 39 3.13 0.53 8.64
N GLY A 40 3.49 0.49 7.35
CA GLY A 40 4.33 -0.55 6.78
C GLY A 40 4.57 -0.40 5.29
N GLY A 41 5.69 -0.94 4.79
CA GLY A 41 6.01 -0.98 3.35
C GLY A 41 6.15 0.39 2.67
N GLY A 42 6.28 1.48 3.44
CA GLY A 42 6.27 2.86 2.96
C GLY A 42 4.89 3.53 2.94
N GLN A 43 3.82 2.78 3.22
CA GLN A 43 2.47 3.32 3.42
C GLN A 43 2.29 3.81 4.87
N PRO A 44 1.89 5.08 5.09
CA PRO A 44 1.58 5.59 6.41
C PRO A 44 0.36 4.88 7.03
N THR A 45 0.29 4.92 8.36
CA THR A 45 -0.89 4.48 9.11
C THR A 45 -2.17 5.18 8.65
N ASP A 46 -3.28 4.47 8.77
CA ASP A 46 -4.59 5.10 8.75
C ASP A 46 -4.85 5.91 10.03
N THR A 47 -5.84 6.78 9.91
CA THR A 47 -6.48 7.53 10.98
C THR A 47 -7.99 7.30 10.90
N GLY A 48 -8.73 7.76 11.89
CA GLY A 48 -10.18 7.66 11.91
C GLY A 48 -10.72 7.82 13.31
N VAL A 49 -11.80 7.12 13.63
CA VAL A 49 -12.40 7.12 14.97
C VAL A 49 -12.79 5.71 15.41
N VAL A 50 -12.81 5.51 16.73
CA VAL A 50 -13.55 4.43 17.38
C VAL A 50 -14.74 5.04 18.10
N ARG A 51 -15.96 4.58 17.77
CA ARG A 51 -17.22 5.14 18.24
C ARG A 51 -17.97 4.16 19.13
N TRP A 52 -18.65 4.69 20.14
CA TRP A 52 -19.58 3.97 21.01
C TRP A 52 -20.81 4.86 21.30
N PRO A 53 -21.86 4.38 22.00
CA PRO A 53 -23.09 5.15 22.16
C PRO A 53 -22.88 6.57 22.70
N GLY A 54 -23.14 7.57 21.86
CA GLY A 54 -23.07 8.99 22.20
C GLY A 54 -21.67 9.61 22.21
N GLU A 55 -20.60 8.83 21.95
CA GLU A 55 -19.21 9.29 22.08
C GLU A 55 -18.28 8.66 21.06
N GLU A 56 -17.13 9.29 20.82
CA GLU A 56 -16.06 8.76 20.00
C GLU A 56 -14.68 9.20 20.49
N ALA A 57 -13.66 8.45 20.09
CA ALA A 57 -12.24 8.79 20.23
C ALA A 57 -11.57 8.76 18.86
N ARG A 58 -10.67 9.69 18.60
CA ARG A 58 -9.88 9.73 17.36
C ARG A 58 -8.76 8.72 17.44
N VAL A 59 -8.61 7.92 16.39
CA VAL A 59 -7.42 7.10 16.16
C VAL A 59 -6.37 7.96 15.47
N LEU A 60 -5.31 8.31 16.20
CA LEU A 60 -4.26 9.23 15.75
C LEU A 60 -3.17 8.52 14.95
N ARG A 61 -2.87 7.28 15.31
CA ARG A 61 -1.91 6.40 14.64
C ARG A 61 -2.17 4.94 14.99
N VAL A 62 -1.78 4.04 14.11
CA VAL A 62 -1.92 2.59 14.26
C VAL A 62 -0.55 1.97 14.03
N GLN A 63 -0.10 1.20 15.02
CA GLN A 63 1.23 0.63 15.05
C GLN A 63 1.15 -0.88 15.20
N LYS A 64 2.06 -1.59 14.55
CA LYS A 64 2.22 -3.03 14.72
C LYS A 64 3.47 -3.29 15.55
N ASP A 65 3.28 -3.85 16.74
CA ASP A 65 4.36 -4.20 17.67
C ASP A 65 4.28 -5.69 17.98
N LYS A 66 5.30 -6.45 17.56
CA LYS A 66 5.39 -7.92 17.74
C LYS A 66 4.13 -8.69 17.33
N GLY A 67 3.44 -8.22 16.28
CA GLY A 67 2.20 -8.84 15.77
C GLY A 67 0.92 -8.28 16.36
N VAL A 68 0.99 -7.46 17.41
CA VAL A 68 -0.16 -6.79 18.02
C VAL A 68 -0.39 -5.44 17.35
N ILE A 69 -1.64 -5.17 16.96
CA ILE A 69 -2.03 -3.88 16.36
C ILE A 69 -2.55 -2.96 17.47
N LYS A 70 -1.81 -1.89 17.72
CA LYS A 70 -2.11 -0.87 18.74
C LYS A 70 -2.67 0.37 18.06
N HIS A 71 -3.86 0.80 18.49
CA HIS A 71 -4.53 2.00 18.00
C HIS A 71 -4.35 3.10 19.04
N VAL A 72 -3.50 4.09 18.75
CA VAL A 72 -3.28 5.21 19.66
C VAL A 72 -4.45 6.18 19.53
N VAL A 73 -5.07 6.49 20.65
CA VAL A 73 -6.32 7.25 20.72
C VAL A 73 -6.13 8.55 21.50
N ASP A 74 -6.87 9.60 21.13
CA ASP A 74 -6.83 10.88 21.84
C ASP A 74 -7.55 10.83 23.21
N ARG A 75 -8.46 9.87 23.38
CA ARG A 75 -9.12 9.55 24.65
C ARG A 75 -9.46 8.06 24.73
N MET A 76 -9.43 7.51 25.94
CA MET A 76 -9.69 6.09 26.15
C MET A 76 -11.20 5.77 26.05
N PRO A 77 -11.61 4.80 25.21
CA PRO A 77 -13.00 4.33 25.20
C PRO A 77 -13.39 3.68 26.55
N ALA A 78 -14.53 4.10 27.09
CA ALA A 78 -15.04 3.65 28.38
C ALA A 78 -15.81 2.30 28.32
N VAL A 79 -16.06 1.79 27.12
CA VAL A 79 -16.76 0.52 26.86
C VAL A 79 -15.88 -0.43 26.07
N ASP A 80 -16.22 -1.72 26.07
CA ASP A 80 -15.49 -2.75 25.31
C ASP A 80 -15.91 -2.82 23.83
N GLU A 81 -17.20 -2.67 23.54
CA GLU A 81 -17.72 -2.76 22.17
C GLU A 81 -17.65 -1.41 21.47
N VAL A 82 -16.99 -1.37 20.32
CA VAL A 82 -16.75 -0.15 19.55
C VAL A 82 -16.95 -0.40 18.06
N ARG A 83 -17.34 0.66 17.34
CA ARG A 83 -17.32 0.70 15.87
C ARG A 83 -16.13 1.50 15.39
N GLY A 84 -15.21 0.86 14.69
CA GLY A 84 -14.11 1.53 14.00
C GLY A 84 -14.60 2.15 12.70
N ILE A 85 -14.22 3.41 12.43
CA ILE A 85 -14.52 4.14 11.20
C ILE A 85 -13.23 4.76 10.70
N ILE A 86 -12.79 4.36 9.52
CA ILE A 86 -11.54 4.82 8.90
C ILE A 86 -11.77 6.18 8.23
N ASP A 87 -10.77 7.06 8.33
CA ASP A 87 -10.66 8.24 7.47
C ASP A 87 -10.47 7.78 6.01
N TRP A 88 -11.60 7.70 5.29
CA TRP A 88 -11.63 7.10 3.96
C TRP A 88 -10.85 7.91 2.93
N ASP A 89 -10.85 9.23 3.01
CA ASP A 89 -10.14 10.07 2.04
C ASP A 89 -8.63 9.85 2.15
N ARG A 90 -8.11 9.78 3.40
CA ARG A 90 -6.72 9.41 3.65
C ARG A 90 -6.42 8.00 3.17
N ARG A 91 -7.22 7.01 3.55
CA ARG A 91 -7.05 5.60 3.15
C ARG A 91 -7.01 5.46 1.63
N TYR A 92 -7.97 6.09 0.95
CA TYR A 92 -8.11 5.99 -0.49
C TYR A 92 -6.96 6.69 -1.22
N ALA A 93 -6.48 7.84 -0.73
CA ALA A 93 -5.28 8.48 -1.24
C ALA A 93 -4.06 7.54 -1.13
N HIS A 94 -3.85 6.90 0.02
CA HIS A 94 -2.79 5.92 0.19
C HIS A 94 -2.93 4.72 -0.76
N MET A 95 -4.14 4.17 -0.93
CA MET A 95 -4.37 3.05 -1.87
C MET A 95 -4.02 3.43 -3.31
N ARG A 96 -4.36 4.67 -3.72
CA ARG A 96 -3.98 5.20 -5.04
C ARG A 96 -2.47 5.26 -5.20
N PHE A 97 -1.77 5.89 -4.25
CA PHE A 97 -0.30 6.00 -4.29
C PHE A 97 0.41 4.66 -4.18
N HIS A 98 -0.12 3.71 -3.41
CA HIS A 98 0.50 2.40 -3.26
C HIS A 98 0.35 1.58 -4.55
N THR A 99 -0.84 1.59 -5.14
CA THR A 99 -1.08 0.91 -6.42
C THR A 99 -0.27 1.54 -7.55
N SER A 100 -0.18 2.88 -7.61
CA SER A 100 0.66 3.57 -8.59
C SER A 100 2.15 3.30 -8.39
N GLN A 101 2.60 3.14 -7.14
CA GLN A 101 3.99 2.79 -6.86
C GLN A 101 4.33 1.39 -7.39
N HIS A 102 3.46 0.41 -7.17
CA HIS A 102 3.59 -0.94 -7.75
C HIS A 102 3.68 -0.89 -9.27
N LEU A 103 2.73 -0.20 -9.90
CA LEU A 103 2.72 0.02 -11.34
C LEU A 103 4.01 0.64 -11.85
N MET A 104 4.43 1.77 -11.28
CA MET A 104 5.66 2.46 -11.66
C MET A 104 6.87 1.55 -11.53
N SER A 105 6.93 0.78 -10.45
CA SER A 105 8.08 -0.07 -10.19
C SER A 105 8.12 -1.31 -11.09
N GLY A 106 6.96 -1.86 -11.47
CA GLY A 106 6.86 -2.90 -12.49
C GLY A 106 7.28 -2.41 -13.88
N VAL A 107 6.83 -1.22 -14.28
CA VAL A 107 7.24 -0.54 -15.52
C VAL A 107 8.75 -0.28 -15.55
N VAL A 108 9.30 0.32 -14.49
CA VAL A 108 10.74 0.62 -14.40
C VAL A 108 11.58 -0.66 -14.44
N TRP A 109 11.18 -1.71 -13.73
CA TRP A 109 11.86 -2.99 -13.80
C TRP A 109 11.84 -3.59 -15.21
N ARG A 110 10.68 -3.59 -15.86
CA ARG A 110 10.53 -4.15 -17.22
C ARG A 110 11.39 -3.43 -18.25
N ILE A 111 11.52 -2.11 -18.14
CA ILE A 111 12.24 -1.29 -19.13
C ILE A 111 13.74 -1.25 -18.82
N PHE A 112 14.12 -1.11 -17.55
CA PHE A 112 15.50 -0.80 -17.15
C PHE A 112 16.17 -1.85 -16.29
N GLY A 113 15.44 -2.86 -15.80
CA GLY A 113 15.96 -3.82 -14.81
C GLY A 113 16.31 -3.18 -13.46
N ALA A 114 15.79 -1.99 -13.18
CA ALA A 114 16.07 -1.26 -11.94
C ALA A 114 15.08 -1.67 -10.83
N ARG A 115 15.60 -2.08 -9.68
CA ARG A 115 14.79 -2.55 -8.54
C ARG A 115 14.35 -1.37 -7.68
N THR A 116 13.20 -1.50 -7.03
CA THR A 116 12.83 -0.60 -5.93
C THR A 116 13.69 -0.90 -4.71
N VAL A 117 14.49 0.06 -4.26
CA VAL A 117 15.34 -0.04 -3.06
C VAL A 117 14.88 0.86 -1.92
N GLY A 118 13.89 1.71 -2.17
CA GLY A 118 13.24 2.53 -1.15
C GLY A 118 11.95 3.13 -1.69
N ASN A 119 10.98 3.34 -0.81
CA ASN A 119 9.76 4.07 -1.17
C ASN A 119 9.19 4.78 0.07
N GLN A 120 8.35 5.79 -0.17
CA GLN A 120 7.53 6.42 0.86
C GLN A 120 6.30 7.02 0.19
N LEU A 121 5.12 6.75 0.74
CA LEU A 121 3.86 7.34 0.31
C LEU A 121 3.49 8.49 1.25
N TYR A 122 2.82 9.48 0.68
CA TYR A 122 2.14 10.57 1.38
C TYR A 122 0.70 10.66 0.85
N THR A 123 -0.09 11.61 1.35
CA THR A 123 -1.47 11.81 0.90
C THR A 123 -1.59 12.60 -0.41
N ASP A 124 -0.53 13.28 -0.82
CA ASP A 124 -0.47 14.20 -1.96
C ASP A 124 0.65 13.87 -2.98
N HIS A 125 1.65 13.08 -2.58
CA HIS A 125 2.73 12.62 -3.45
C HIS A 125 3.30 11.27 -2.98
N ALA A 126 4.19 10.69 -3.77
CA ALA A 126 5.04 9.58 -3.35
C ALA A 126 6.45 9.71 -3.91
N ARG A 127 7.40 9.01 -3.27
CA ARG A 127 8.76 8.86 -3.77
C ARG A 127 9.15 7.39 -3.88
N VAL A 128 9.93 7.08 -4.90
CA VAL A 128 10.46 5.73 -5.14
C VAL A 128 11.93 5.84 -5.55
N ASP A 129 12.77 5.04 -4.91
CA ASP A 129 14.20 4.95 -5.15
C ASP A 129 14.48 3.69 -5.96
N PHE A 130 15.16 3.84 -7.09
CA PHE A 130 15.49 2.75 -8.02
C PHE A 130 16.98 2.51 -8.11
N GLN A 131 17.41 1.25 -8.17
CA GLN A 131 18.81 0.86 -8.32
C GLN A 131 18.97 -0.48 -9.08
N PRO A 132 19.95 -0.61 -9.99
CA PRO A 132 20.77 0.48 -10.54
C PRO A 132 19.94 1.39 -11.46
N ALA A 133 20.16 2.69 -11.40
CA ALA A 133 19.43 3.67 -12.20
C ALA A 133 20.28 4.92 -12.49
N ASN A 134 20.12 5.45 -13.71
CA ASN A 134 20.62 6.74 -14.15
C ASN A 134 19.68 7.30 -15.23
N PHE A 135 18.48 7.71 -14.83
CA PHE A 135 17.42 8.09 -15.77
C PHE A 135 17.71 9.46 -16.40
N THR A 136 17.53 9.55 -17.72
CA THR A 136 17.49 10.81 -18.48
C THR A 136 16.09 11.43 -18.43
N PRO A 137 15.92 12.70 -18.85
CA PRO A 137 14.59 13.30 -19.00
C PRO A 137 13.65 12.49 -19.92
N GLU A 138 14.17 11.91 -21.00
CA GLU A 138 13.41 11.07 -21.93
C GLU A 138 12.96 9.76 -21.28
N ASP A 139 13.80 9.17 -20.43
CA ASP A 139 13.42 7.99 -19.64
C ASP A 139 12.24 8.30 -18.72
N LEU A 140 12.24 9.46 -18.06
CA LEU A 140 11.13 9.88 -17.18
C LEU A 140 9.83 10.05 -17.96
N GLN A 141 9.88 10.69 -19.14
CA GLN A 141 8.71 10.82 -20.03
C GLN A 141 8.18 9.44 -20.45
N ARG A 142 9.08 8.52 -20.79
CA ARG A 142 8.71 7.15 -21.15
C ARG A 142 8.08 6.40 -19.98
N ILE A 143 8.66 6.49 -18.77
CA ILE A 143 8.10 5.87 -17.56
C ILE A 143 6.69 6.40 -17.30
N GLU A 144 6.52 7.72 -17.32
CA GLU A 144 5.21 8.35 -17.10
C GLU A 144 4.17 7.91 -18.16
N ALA A 145 4.54 7.92 -19.44
CA ALA A 145 3.66 7.52 -20.53
C ALA A 145 3.24 6.04 -20.42
N GLU A 146 4.17 5.14 -20.12
CA GLU A 146 3.91 3.71 -19.94
C GLU A 146 2.99 3.45 -18.73
N CYS A 147 3.24 4.14 -17.61
CA CYS A 147 2.37 4.03 -16.44
C CYS A 147 0.95 4.51 -16.76
N ASN A 148 0.81 5.68 -17.38
CA ASN A 148 -0.49 6.22 -17.75
C ASN A 148 -1.19 5.36 -18.84
N GLY A 149 -0.44 4.68 -19.70
CA GLY A 149 -0.99 3.69 -20.63
C GLY A 149 -1.67 2.52 -19.91
N VAL A 150 -1.04 2.00 -18.85
CA VAL A 150 -1.61 0.93 -18.02
C VAL A 150 -2.82 1.40 -17.20
N VAL A 151 -2.79 2.65 -16.71
CA VAL A 151 -3.96 3.27 -16.07
C VAL A 151 -5.12 3.36 -17.08
N GLY A 152 -4.87 3.89 -18.28
CA GLY A 152 -5.87 4.07 -19.33
C GLY A 152 -6.46 2.75 -19.84
N ALA A 153 -5.70 1.66 -19.74
CA ALA A 153 -6.17 0.32 -20.06
C ALA A 153 -7.03 -0.33 -18.97
N ALA A 154 -7.30 0.37 -17.85
CA ALA A 154 -8.17 -0.07 -16.75
C ALA A 154 -7.92 -1.52 -16.32
N GLN A 155 -6.65 -1.85 -16.06
CA GLN A 155 -6.22 -3.18 -15.66
C GLN A 155 -6.72 -3.55 -14.25
N ASP A 156 -7.11 -4.82 -14.09
CA ASP A 156 -7.52 -5.34 -12.79
C ASP A 156 -6.35 -5.40 -11.80
N VAL A 157 -6.64 -5.06 -10.55
CA VAL A 157 -5.71 -5.16 -9.42
C VAL A 157 -6.18 -6.31 -8.52
N ARG A 158 -5.48 -7.44 -8.63
CA ARG A 158 -5.79 -8.67 -7.91
C ARG A 158 -4.91 -8.81 -6.68
N ILE A 159 -5.51 -9.32 -5.61
CA ILE A 159 -4.85 -9.65 -4.35
C ILE A 159 -5.18 -11.10 -4.05
N PHE A 160 -4.16 -11.92 -3.83
CA PHE A 160 -4.33 -13.35 -3.58
C PHE A 160 -3.14 -13.93 -2.82
N GLU A 161 -3.28 -15.15 -2.32
CA GLU A 161 -2.15 -15.89 -1.77
C GLU A 161 -1.53 -16.79 -2.84
N GLU A 162 -0.19 -16.82 -2.88
CA GLU A 162 0.55 -17.74 -3.74
C GLU A 162 1.71 -18.38 -2.96
N ASP A 163 2.11 -19.58 -3.38
CA ASP A 163 3.25 -20.28 -2.78
C ASP A 163 4.54 -19.51 -3.01
N ARG A 164 5.36 -19.37 -1.96
CA ARG A 164 6.63 -18.62 -2.00
C ARG A 164 7.53 -19.05 -3.15
N VAL A 165 7.62 -20.35 -3.45
CA VAL A 165 8.47 -20.87 -4.54
C VAL A 165 7.94 -20.42 -5.90
N VAL A 166 6.62 -20.35 -6.06
CA VAL A 166 6.01 -19.83 -7.29
C VAL A 166 6.27 -18.34 -7.43
N VAL A 167 6.11 -17.58 -6.34
CA VAL A 167 6.38 -16.14 -6.30
C VAL A 167 7.83 -15.85 -6.69
N ASP A 168 8.78 -16.52 -6.03
CA ASP A 168 10.23 -16.39 -6.24
C ASP A 168 10.62 -16.61 -7.71
N ARG A 169 10.09 -17.66 -8.33
CA ARG A 169 10.32 -17.95 -9.76
C ARG A 169 9.76 -16.89 -10.69
N LYS A 170 8.63 -16.26 -10.36
CA LYS A 170 7.97 -15.28 -11.23
C LYS A 170 8.59 -13.89 -11.15
N ILE A 171 8.97 -13.46 -9.94
CA ILE A 171 9.48 -12.10 -9.73
C ILE A 171 10.98 -11.99 -10.06
N GLY A 172 11.71 -13.10 -9.98
CA GLY A 172 13.16 -13.10 -10.05
C GLY A 172 13.74 -12.07 -9.09
N ASP A 173 14.55 -11.18 -9.62
CA ASP A 173 15.29 -10.19 -8.83
C ASP A 173 14.52 -8.90 -8.53
N ARG A 174 13.28 -8.78 -9.01
CA ARG A 174 12.47 -7.56 -8.92
C ARG A 174 12.19 -7.10 -7.49
N SER A 175 11.91 -8.05 -6.59
CA SER A 175 11.42 -7.77 -5.24
C SER A 175 12.38 -8.27 -4.16
N LEU A 176 12.30 -7.67 -2.98
CA LEU A 176 13.11 -8.00 -1.83
C LEU A 176 12.47 -9.15 -1.02
N LEU A 177 12.32 -10.32 -1.64
CA LEU A 177 11.76 -11.52 -1.01
C LEU A 177 12.50 -11.92 0.29
N ASP A 178 13.78 -11.61 0.37
CA ASP A 178 14.64 -11.89 1.52
C ASP A 178 14.24 -11.13 2.79
N LEU A 179 13.50 -10.02 2.65
CA LEU A 179 12.95 -9.29 3.79
C LEU A 179 11.75 -10.02 4.42
N ILE A 180 11.21 -11.04 3.75
CA ILE A 180 10.08 -11.82 4.25
C ILE A 180 10.60 -13.11 4.89
N PRO A 181 10.33 -13.36 6.19
CA PRO A 181 10.80 -14.55 6.89
C PRO A 181 10.54 -15.85 6.12
N VAL A 182 11.57 -16.69 5.98
CA VAL A 182 11.53 -17.96 5.22
C VAL A 182 10.47 -18.96 5.70
N SER A 183 10.02 -18.80 6.95
CA SER A 183 8.93 -19.59 7.54
C SER A 183 7.57 -19.30 6.89
N ILE A 184 7.39 -18.14 6.26
CA ILE A 184 6.15 -17.78 5.57
C ILE A 184 6.14 -18.44 4.19
N ARG A 185 5.33 -19.50 4.05
CA ARG A 185 5.21 -20.31 2.83
C ARG A 185 4.19 -19.78 1.82
N ARG A 186 3.14 -19.13 2.30
CA ARG A 186 2.09 -18.50 1.49
C ARG A 186 2.25 -16.99 1.59
N LEU A 187 2.44 -16.33 0.45
CA LEU A 187 2.66 -14.91 0.38
C LEU A 187 1.41 -14.22 -0.15
N ARG A 188 1.04 -13.10 0.48
CA ARG A 188 0.07 -12.17 -0.10
C ARG A 188 0.71 -11.45 -1.27
N VAL A 189 0.18 -11.69 -2.45
CA VAL A 189 0.64 -11.16 -3.73
C VAL A 189 -0.34 -10.13 -4.25
N ILE A 190 0.20 -9.06 -4.81
CA ILE A 190 -0.52 -8.07 -5.59
C ILE A 190 -0.12 -8.21 -7.04
N GLN A 191 -1.12 -8.20 -7.91
CA GLN A 191 -0.92 -8.20 -9.35
C GLN A 191 -1.72 -7.05 -9.97
N VAL A 192 -1.04 -6.20 -10.74
CA VAL A 192 -1.64 -5.09 -11.50
C VAL A 192 -1.59 -5.46 -12.98
N GLY A 193 -2.65 -6.09 -13.49
CA GLY A 193 -2.66 -6.68 -14.84
C GLY A 193 -1.40 -7.50 -15.12
N ASP A 194 -0.74 -7.19 -16.23
CA ASP A 194 0.59 -7.73 -16.59
C ASP A 194 1.75 -6.78 -16.24
N ALA A 195 1.45 -5.64 -15.62
CA ALA A 195 2.43 -4.58 -15.37
C ALA A 195 3.27 -4.81 -14.12
N ASP A 196 2.70 -5.40 -13.06
CA ASP A 196 3.43 -5.74 -11.84
C ASP A 196 2.84 -7.00 -11.18
N TYR A 197 3.71 -7.79 -10.57
CA TYR A 197 3.38 -8.96 -9.76
C TYR A 197 4.42 -8.99 -8.62
N CYS A 198 3.98 -8.80 -7.37
CA CYS A 198 4.90 -8.60 -6.25
C CYS A 198 4.25 -8.97 -4.90
N PRO A 199 5.00 -9.58 -3.96
CA PRO A 199 4.50 -9.74 -2.59
C PRO A 199 4.35 -8.37 -1.92
N CYS A 200 3.16 -8.08 -1.38
CA CYS A 200 2.91 -6.84 -0.66
C CYS A 200 1.82 -7.01 0.41
N GLY A 201 2.00 -6.35 1.55
CA GLY A 201 1.06 -6.33 2.67
C GLY A 201 0.18 -5.08 2.75
N GLY A 202 0.30 -4.15 1.80
CA GLY A 202 -0.41 -2.86 1.80
C GLY A 202 -1.86 -2.91 1.33
N THR A 203 -2.52 -1.75 1.36
CA THR A 203 -3.85 -1.59 0.78
C THR A 203 -3.77 -1.12 -0.67
N HIS A 204 -4.58 -1.70 -1.54
CA HIS A 204 -4.55 -1.44 -2.98
C HIS A 204 -5.94 -1.25 -3.56
N LEU A 205 -5.97 -0.56 -4.71
CA LEU A 205 -7.17 -0.35 -5.50
C LEU A 205 -7.69 -1.68 -6.09
N ARG A 206 -8.89 -1.66 -6.67
CA ARG A 206 -9.45 -2.80 -7.43
C ARG A 206 -9.08 -2.72 -8.90
N ASN A 207 -8.90 -1.52 -9.44
CA ASN A 207 -8.57 -1.30 -10.84
C ASN A 207 -7.57 -0.16 -11.01
N SER A 208 -6.69 -0.25 -12.01
CA SER A 208 -5.67 0.77 -12.28
C SER A 208 -6.28 2.12 -12.67
N SER A 209 -7.48 2.15 -13.25
CA SER A 209 -8.19 3.40 -13.59
C SER A 209 -8.51 4.26 -12.35
N GLU A 210 -8.61 3.65 -11.16
CA GLU A 210 -8.85 4.37 -9.90
C GLU A 210 -7.66 5.24 -9.48
N ILE A 211 -6.47 5.02 -10.06
CA ILE A 211 -5.26 5.82 -9.80
C ILE A 211 -5.48 7.27 -10.24
N GLY A 212 -6.17 7.52 -11.37
CA GLY A 212 -6.12 8.81 -12.06
C GLY A 212 -4.80 8.97 -12.85
N GLY A 213 -4.39 10.19 -13.16
CA GLY A 213 -3.14 10.41 -13.92
C GLY A 213 -1.90 10.36 -13.03
N ILE A 214 -0.80 9.75 -13.49
CA ILE A 214 0.51 9.81 -12.84
C ILE A 214 1.30 10.96 -13.45
N ASN A 215 1.88 11.83 -12.60
CA ASN A 215 2.69 12.97 -13.01
C ASN A 215 4.02 12.99 -12.25
N ILE A 216 5.14 12.77 -12.94
CA ILE A 216 6.49 12.82 -12.38
C ILE A 216 6.88 14.28 -12.19
N LEU A 217 7.17 14.64 -10.94
CA LEU A 217 7.52 16.01 -10.55
C LEU A 217 9.02 16.25 -10.70
N GLU A 218 9.83 15.32 -10.20
CA GLU A 218 11.28 15.47 -10.21
C GLU A 218 12.00 14.13 -10.15
N LYS A 219 13.25 14.15 -10.61
CA LYS A 219 14.26 13.12 -10.39
C LYS A 219 15.38 13.68 -9.51
N ARG A 220 15.81 12.93 -8.50
CA ARG A 220 17.00 13.24 -7.70
C ARG A 220 17.98 12.09 -7.72
N SER A 221 19.23 12.34 -8.12
CA SER A 221 20.27 11.33 -7.95
C SER A 221 20.69 11.24 -6.49
N LYS A 222 20.74 10.02 -5.95
CA LYS A 222 21.17 9.71 -4.59
C LYS A 222 22.64 9.24 -4.55
N GLY A 223 23.32 9.21 -5.71
CA GLY A 223 24.62 8.58 -5.87
C GLY A 223 24.52 7.05 -5.88
N LYS A 224 25.65 6.35 -6.07
CA LYS A 224 25.73 4.87 -6.07
C LYS A 224 24.70 4.21 -7.01
N GLU A 225 24.54 4.77 -8.21
CA GLU A 225 23.59 4.28 -9.22
C GLU A 225 22.15 4.22 -8.69
N THR A 226 21.77 5.15 -7.81
CA THR A 226 20.41 5.24 -7.28
C THR A 226 19.78 6.55 -7.72
N ASP A 227 18.64 6.47 -8.39
CA ASP A 227 17.81 7.62 -8.74
C ASP A 227 16.46 7.53 -8.02
N ARG A 228 16.04 8.66 -7.45
CA ARG A 228 14.72 8.86 -6.83
C ARG A 228 13.80 9.54 -7.83
N ILE A 229 12.61 8.98 -8.01
CA ILE A 229 11.49 9.63 -8.68
C ILE A 229 10.51 10.12 -7.61
N VAL A 230 10.09 11.38 -7.70
CA VAL A 230 8.97 11.94 -6.91
C VAL A 230 7.84 12.26 -7.88
N TYR A 231 6.62 11.84 -7.55
CA TYR A 231 5.46 12.00 -8.41
C TYR A 231 4.20 12.27 -7.60
N GLU A 232 3.22 12.87 -8.25
CA GLU A 232 1.88 13.10 -7.74
C GLU A 232 0.83 12.36 -8.60
N LEU A 233 -0.41 12.36 -8.11
CA LEU A 233 -1.54 11.82 -8.84
C LEU A 233 -2.53 12.93 -9.20
N ARG A 234 -2.78 13.10 -10.50
CA ARG A 234 -3.84 13.97 -11.01
C ARG A 234 -5.22 13.35 -10.71
N PRO A 235 -6.27 14.17 -10.56
CA PRO A 235 -7.63 13.68 -10.40
C PRO A 235 -8.04 12.73 -11.54
N ARG A 236 -9.08 11.92 -11.29
CA ARG A 236 -9.73 11.12 -12.33
C ARG A 236 -10.41 12.07 -13.33
N ALA A 237 -10.22 11.80 -14.62
CA ALA A 237 -10.95 12.47 -15.69
C ALA A 237 -12.39 11.95 -15.78
#